data_AF-A0A0P6YLP4-F1
#
_entry.id   AF-A0A0P6YLP4-F1
#
_cell.length_a   1.000
_cell.length_b   1.000
_cell.length_c   1.000
_cell.angle_alpha   90.00
_cell.angle_beta   90.00
_cell.angle_gamma   90.00
#
_symmetry.space_group_name_H-M   'P 1'
#
loop_
_entity.id
_entity.type
_entity.pdbx_description
1 polymer ?
#
loop_
_entity_poly.entity_id
_entity_poly.type
_entity_poly.pdbx_seq_one_letter_code
_entity_poly.pdbx_strand_id
1 'polypeptide(L)'
;MGAASGVQRYTAFGEVRSRSGEMPTVYQYTGQLSQMEQVGLYHYGARWFDPAGACFTQADTLVPGVGNPLSWIGLGKETTTP
;
A
#
# COMPACT_ATOMS: atom_id res chain seq x y z
N MET A 1 21.16 -23.18 -12.92
CA MET A 1 19.84 -22.98 -13.55
C MET A 1 19.32 -21.63 -13.11
N GLY A 2 19.13 -20.68 -14.02
CA GLY A 2 18.58 -19.36 -13.68
C GLY A 2 17.10 -19.47 -13.35
N ALA A 3 16.66 -18.81 -12.28
CA ALA A 3 15.25 -18.72 -11.90
C ALA A 3 14.42 -18.06 -13.02
N ALA A 4 13.15 -18.47 -13.15
CA ALA A 4 12.21 -17.79 -14.03
C ALA A 4 12.21 -16.29 -13.74
N SER A 5 12.52 -15.47 -14.75
CA SER A 5 12.52 -14.02 -14.65
C SER A 5 11.27 -13.50 -15.33
N GLY A 6 10.41 -12.87 -14.54
CA GLY A 6 9.21 -12.21 -15.01
C GLY A 6 9.38 -10.69 -15.01
N VAL A 7 8.76 -10.02 -16.00
CA VAL A 7 8.65 -8.57 -16.05
C VAL A 7 7.19 -8.17 -15.89
N GLN A 8 6.90 -7.32 -14.92
CA GLN A 8 5.58 -6.75 -14.71
C GLN A 8 5.68 -5.23 -14.64
N ARG A 9 4.82 -4.54 -15.42
CA ARG A 9 4.72 -3.08 -15.46
C ARG A 9 3.40 -2.65 -14.86
N TYR A 10 3.42 -1.55 -14.13
CA TYR A 10 2.27 -1.01 -13.42
C TYR A 10 1.91 0.39 -13.94
N THR A 11 0.66 0.80 -13.71
CA THR A 11 0.30 2.22 -13.71
C THR A 11 0.91 2.91 -12.48
N ALA A 12 0.77 4.24 -12.39
CA ALA A 12 1.26 5.01 -11.24
C ALA A 12 0.72 4.48 -9.90
N PHE A 13 -0.51 3.94 -9.90
CA PHE A 13 -1.20 3.43 -8.71
C PHE A 13 -1.29 1.91 -8.63
N GLY A 14 -0.51 1.18 -9.42
CA GLY A 14 -0.34 -0.26 -9.20
C GLY A 14 -1.27 -1.20 -9.97
N GLU A 15 -2.09 -0.69 -10.89
CA GLU A 15 -2.80 -1.56 -11.83
C GLU A 15 -1.80 -2.21 -12.80
N VAL A 16 -2.02 -3.47 -13.14
CA VAL A 16 -1.11 -4.22 -14.01
C VAL A 16 -1.30 -3.79 -15.47
N ARG A 17 -0.30 -3.11 -16.04
CA ARG A 17 -0.31 -2.65 -17.44
C ARG A 17 0.18 -3.72 -18.42
N SER A 18 1.16 -4.51 -18.00
CA SER A 18 1.61 -5.69 -18.75
C SER A 18 2.34 -6.65 -17.82
N ARG A 19 2.24 -7.94 -18.13
CA ARG A 19 2.97 -9.01 -17.46
C ARG A 19 3.55 -9.94 -18.52
N SER A 20 4.80 -10.34 -18.35
CA SER A 20 5.47 -11.33 -19.16
C SER A 20 6.33 -12.22 -18.28
N GLY A 21 6.30 -13.53 -18.54
CA GLY A 21 6.94 -14.54 -17.71
C GLY A 21 6.21 -14.76 -16.37
N GLU A 22 6.73 -15.72 -15.61
CA GLU A 22 6.23 -16.04 -14.28
C GLU A 22 6.88 -15.15 -13.24
N MET A 23 6.08 -14.62 -12.30
CA MET A 23 6.64 -13.82 -11.21
C MET A 23 7.24 -14.78 -10.18
N PRO A 24 8.52 -14.61 -9.79
CA PRO A 24 9.17 -15.49 -8.82
C PRO A 24 8.62 -15.31 -7.39
N THR A 25 7.79 -14.28 -7.16
CA THR A 25 7.22 -13.94 -5.86
C THR A 25 5.81 -13.39 -6.01
N VAL A 26 4.99 -13.60 -4.99
CA VAL A 26 3.65 -13.00 -4.85
C VAL A 26 3.72 -11.53 -4.43
N TYR A 27 4.87 -11.05 -3.96
CA TYR A 27 5.10 -9.65 -3.61
C TYR A 27 5.42 -8.82 -4.86
N GLN A 28 4.61 -7.81 -5.14
CA GLN A 28 4.58 -7.13 -6.44
C GLN A 28 4.70 -5.61 -6.28
N TYR A 29 3.70 -4.83 -6.67
CA TYR A 29 3.73 -3.38 -6.63
C TYR A 29 4.13 -2.86 -5.24
N THR A 30 5.15 -2.01 -5.19
CA THR A 30 5.76 -1.49 -3.94
C THR A 30 6.20 -2.56 -2.93
N GLY A 31 6.44 -3.79 -3.39
CA GLY A 31 6.83 -4.93 -2.54
C GLY A 31 5.69 -5.51 -1.69
N GLN A 32 4.43 -5.22 -2.02
CA GLN A 32 3.28 -5.67 -1.23
C GLN A 32 2.73 -7.00 -1.73
N LEU A 33 2.08 -7.74 -0.83
CA LEU A 33 1.45 -9.02 -1.16
C LEU A 33 0.29 -8.77 -2.14
N SER A 34 0.41 -9.33 -3.34
CA SER A 34 -0.59 -9.18 -4.39
C SER A 34 -1.72 -10.18 -4.23
N GLN A 35 -2.96 -9.68 -4.27
CA GLN A 35 -4.16 -10.48 -4.54
C GLN A 35 -4.91 -9.92 -5.76
N MET A 36 -4.17 -9.38 -6.74
CA MET A 36 -4.73 -8.81 -7.96
C MET A 36 -5.60 -9.81 -8.73
N GLU A 37 -5.24 -11.09 -8.75
CA GLU A 37 -5.96 -12.12 -9.49
C GLU A 37 -7.22 -12.64 -8.77
N GLN A 38 -7.26 -12.55 -7.44
CA GLN A 38 -8.38 -13.07 -6.65
C GLN A 38 -9.40 -11.99 -6.29
N VAL A 39 -8.93 -10.82 -5.85
CA VAL A 39 -9.78 -9.74 -5.33
C VAL A 39 -9.45 -8.36 -5.88
N GLY A 40 -8.38 -8.23 -6.68
CA GLY A 40 -7.98 -6.93 -7.24
C GLY A 40 -7.31 -5.98 -6.24
N LEU A 41 -6.83 -6.48 -5.09
CA LEU A 41 -6.25 -5.64 -4.01
C LEU A 41 -4.81 -6.03 -3.64
N TYR A 42 -4.06 -5.08 -3.08
CA TYR A 42 -2.76 -5.31 -2.45
C TYR A 42 -2.90 -5.27 -0.92
N HIS A 43 -2.28 -6.21 -0.22
CA HIS A 43 -2.23 -6.20 1.24
C HIS A 43 -0.99 -5.47 1.74
N TYR A 44 -1.21 -4.31 2.40
CA TYR A 44 -0.16 -3.47 3.00
C TYR A 44 0.08 -3.80 4.50
N GLY A 45 -0.29 -5.00 4.94
CA GLY A 45 -0.14 -5.46 6.31
C GLY A 45 -1.30 -5.06 7.23
N ALA A 46 -1.63 -3.77 7.29
CA ALA A 46 -2.73 -3.25 8.13
C ALA A 46 -4.00 -2.93 7.33
N ARG A 47 -3.86 -2.66 6.03
CA ARG A 47 -4.95 -2.23 5.15
C ARG A 47 -4.84 -2.87 3.77
N TRP A 48 -5.98 -2.97 3.09
CA TRP A 48 -6.06 -3.32 1.68
C TRP A 48 -6.10 -2.08 0.80
N PHE A 49 -5.24 -2.05 -0.23
CA PHE A 49 -5.16 -0.98 -1.22
C PHE A 49 -5.79 -1.41 -2.54
N ASP A 50 -6.70 -0.59 -3.04
CA ASP A 50 -7.33 -0.70 -4.35
C ASP A 50 -6.58 0.17 -5.38
N PRO A 51 -5.87 -0.44 -6.34
CA PRO A 51 -5.16 0.30 -7.37
C PRO A 51 -6.07 0.97 -8.39
N ALA A 52 -7.31 0.49 -8.60
CA ALA A 52 -8.26 1.08 -9.54
C ALA A 52 -8.82 2.40 -9.00
N GLY A 53 -9.12 2.44 -7.69
CA GLY A 53 -9.55 3.66 -6.98
C GLY A 53 -8.39 4.53 -6.48
N ALA A 54 -7.15 4.05 -6.57
CA ALA A 54 -5.96 4.66 -5.98
C ALA A 54 -6.13 4.98 -4.47
N CYS A 55 -6.82 4.13 -3.73
CA CYS A 55 -7.19 4.38 -2.34
C CYS A 55 -7.13 3.13 -1.47
N PHE A 56 -7.01 3.33 -0.15
CA PHE A 56 -7.21 2.24 0.80
C PHE A 56 -8.70 1.99 0.99
N THR A 57 -9.08 0.72 1.02
CA THR A 57 -10.47 0.29 1.23
C THR A 57 -10.90 0.41 2.71
N GLN A 58 -9.97 0.77 3.59
CA GLN A 58 -10.16 0.85 5.04
C GLN A 58 -9.58 2.16 5.57
N ALA A 59 -10.26 2.74 6.56
CA ALA A 59 -9.77 3.92 7.27
C ALA A 59 -8.48 3.60 8.06
N ASP A 60 -7.67 4.63 8.32
CA ASP A 60 -6.53 4.48 9.23
C ASP A 60 -7.04 4.31 10.67
N THR A 61 -6.52 3.32 11.39
CA THR A 61 -6.85 3.12 12.81
C THR A 61 -6.02 4.00 13.74
N LEU A 62 -4.88 4.53 13.28
CA LEU A 62 -3.97 5.35 14.06
C LEU A 62 -3.97 6.79 13.55
N VAL A 63 -4.86 7.61 14.11
CA VAL A 63 -4.94 9.04 13.80
C VAL A 63 -4.18 9.84 14.87
N PRO A 64 -3.11 10.58 14.53
CA PRO A 64 -2.36 11.37 15.51
C PRO A 64 -3.23 12.45 16.18
N GLY A 65 -3.25 12.46 17.52
CA GLY A 65 -3.88 13.52 18.33
C GLY A 65 -5.38 13.67 18.11
N VAL A 66 -6.12 12.55 18.13
CA VAL A 66 -7.59 12.54 18.09
C VAL A 66 -8.17 13.60 19.05
N GLY A 67 -8.98 14.51 18.52
CA GLY A 67 -9.60 15.60 19.29
C GLY A 67 -8.78 16.88 19.41
N ASN A 68 -7.53 16.92 18.92
CA ASN A 68 -6.72 18.13 18.87
C ASN A 68 -6.40 18.53 17.40
N PRO A 69 -7.05 19.55 16.83
CA PRO A 69 -6.83 19.93 15.43
C PRO A 69 -5.39 20.39 15.12
N LEU A 70 -4.61 20.80 16.13
CA LEU A 70 -3.20 21.17 15.95
C LEU A 70 -2.30 19.95 15.69
N SER A 71 -2.71 18.73 16.07
CA SER A 71 -1.93 17.51 15.82
C SER A 71 -1.80 17.21 14.32
N TRP A 72 -2.85 17.50 13.55
CA TRP A 72 -2.93 17.23 12.12
C TRP A 72 -1.90 18.00 11.30
N ILE A 73 -1.68 19.28 11.65
CA ILE A 73 -0.67 20.14 11.04
C ILE A 73 0.71 20.02 11.72
N GLY A 74 0.82 19.13 12.69
CA GLY A 74 2.07 18.86 13.36
C GLY A 74 2.51 19.93 14.37
N LEU A 75 1.61 20.72 14.95
CA LEU A 75 1.90 21.65 16.05
C LEU A 75 1.38 21.16 17.41
N GLY A 76 0.58 20.09 17.46
CA GLY A 76 -0.03 19.57 18.69
C GLY A 76 0.85 18.66 19.55
N LYS A 77 2.19 18.70 19.43
CA LYS A 77 3.12 17.85 20.23
C LYS A 77 3.69 18.53 21.47
N GLU A 78 3.13 19.66 21.88
CA GLU A 78 3.59 20.40 23.05
C GLU A 78 2.77 20.03 24.29
N THR A 79 3.26 19.04 25.05
CA THR A 79 2.90 18.88 26.47
C THR A 79 4.12 18.44 27.26
N THR A 80 4.74 19.43 27.90
CA THR A 80 5.34 19.44 29.25
C THR A 80 6.06 18.16 29.72
N THR A 81 7.39 18.18 29.65
CA THR A 81 8.24 17.50 30.62
C THR A 81 8.49 18.48 31.77
N PRO A 82 8.29 18.11 33.05
CA PRO A 82 8.69 18.95 34.19
C PRO A 82 10.20 19.13 34.28
#